data_AF-A0A918IQJ5-F1
#
_entry.id   AF-A0A918IQJ5-F1
#
_cell.length_a   1.000
_cell.length_b   1.000
_cell.length_c   1.000
_cell.angle_alpha   90.00
_cell.angle_beta   90.00
_cell.angle_gamma   90.00
#
_symmetry.space_group_name_H-M   'P 1'
#
loop_
_entity.id
_entity.type
_entity.pdbx_description
1 polymer ?
#
loop_
_entity_poly.entity_id
_entity_poly.type
_entity_poly.pdbx_seq_one_letter_code
_entity_poly.pdbx_strand_id
1 'polypeptide(L)'
;MTSLLARTLGGAALALVAATGAMAQESTNQVAVMTDWSVFTEPKDGTPKECWGVSSPKQTVNTKDGQPVSVRRGDILLFITFRAGAGGTGEVSFTGGYPFASGSTVNVNVDGTSFELFTEGEFAWSGSAEDDAKIMAALKKGSTAVLTARSGKGTQTADTFSLRGFTAAMEDAAKRCK
;
A
#
# COMPACT_ATOMS: atom_id res chain seq x y z
N MET A 1 -0.35 36.75 71.26
CA MET A 1 0.08 38.09 70.80
C MET A 1 0.09 38.09 69.28
N THR A 2 -0.77 38.94 68.72
CA THR A 2 -0.74 39.55 67.37
C THR A 2 -0.55 38.69 66.12
N SER A 3 -1.67 38.53 65.42
CA SER A 3 -1.79 38.38 63.95
C SER A 3 -1.10 39.51 63.20
N LEU A 4 -0.64 39.27 61.96
CA LEU A 4 -0.90 40.13 60.79
C LEU A 4 -0.50 39.45 59.47
N LEU A 5 -1.44 39.53 58.53
CA LEU A 5 -1.36 39.18 57.11
C LEU A 5 -0.30 39.99 56.35
N ALA A 6 0.32 39.38 55.34
CA ALA A 6 0.79 40.10 54.16
C ALA A 6 0.65 39.23 52.90
N ARG A 7 -0.16 39.74 51.97
CA ARG A 7 -0.50 39.19 50.66
C ARG A 7 0.71 39.29 49.72
N THR A 8 0.98 38.25 48.94
CA THR A 8 1.58 38.40 47.60
C THR A 8 0.83 37.53 46.59
N LEU A 9 0.35 38.22 45.56
CA LEU A 9 -0.30 37.73 44.35
C LEU A 9 0.74 37.23 43.34
N GLY A 10 0.33 36.31 42.46
CA GLY A 10 0.99 36.04 41.17
C GLY A 10 1.67 34.66 41.11
N GLY A 11 1.34 33.76 40.20
CA GLY A 11 0.40 33.76 39.09
C GLY A 11 0.24 32.30 38.62
N ALA A 12 -0.97 31.92 38.23
CA ALA A 12 -1.22 30.61 37.63
C ALA A 12 -0.57 30.57 36.24
N ALA A 13 0.57 29.91 36.11
CA ALA A 13 1.17 29.63 34.82
C ALA A 13 0.32 28.56 34.11
N LEU A 14 -0.59 28.98 33.22
CA LEU A 14 -1.15 28.11 32.21
C LEU A 14 -0.02 27.68 31.27
N ALA A 15 0.45 26.45 31.40
CA ALA A 15 1.30 25.82 30.40
C ALA A 15 0.46 25.63 29.12
N LEU A 16 0.66 26.49 28.12
CA LEU A 16 0.17 26.27 26.77
C LEU A 16 0.86 25.00 26.22
N VAL A 17 0.14 23.89 26.21
CA VAL A 17 0.52 22.72 25.42
C VAL A 17 0.36 23.13 23.96
N ALA A 18 1.47 23.47 23.30
CA ALA A 18 1.48 23.69 21.87
C ALA A 18 1.06 22.37 21.18
N ALA A 19 -0.16 22.34 20.66
CA ALA A 19 -0.61 21.28 19.78
C ALA A 19 0.25 21.34 18.50
N THR A 20 1.33 20.57 18.46
CA THR A 20 2.02 20.26 17.21
C THR A 20 1.03 19.48 16.36
N GLY A 21 0.37 20.16 15.43
CA GLY A 21 -0.47 19.51 14.44
C GLY A 21 0.34 18.42 13.75
N ALA A 22 -0.20 17.20 13.70
CA ALA A 22 0.37 16.14 12.89
C ALA A 22 0.30 16.60 11.44
N MET A 23 1.43 17.04 10.88
CA MET A 23 1.55 17.28 9.45
C MET A 23 1.40 15.93 8.76
N ALA A 24 0.36 15.76 7.96
CA ALA A 24 0.26 14.60 7.09
C ALA A 24 1.47 14.62 6.14
N GLN A 25 2.26 13.54 6.11
CA GLN A 25 3.40 13.44 5.22
C GLN A 25 2.88 13.22 3.79
N GLU A 26 2.74 14.30 3.03
CA GLU A 26 2.44 14.23 1.62
C GLU A 26 3.62 13.57 0.90
N SER A 27 3.34 12.53 0.12
CA SER A 27 4.37 11.94 -0.74
C SER A 27 4.81 13.00 -1.74
N THR A 28 6.06 13.44 -1.62
CA THR A 28 6.61 14.41 -2.55
C THR A 28 6.91 13.80 -3.92
N ASN A 29 6.93 12.47 -4.04
CA ASN A 29 7.37 11.74 -5.22
C ASN A 29 6.23 11.15 -6.09
N GLN A 30 4.96 11.45 -5.79
CA GLN A 30 3.85 11.18 -6.69
C GLN A 30 3.91 12.09 -7.93
N VAL A 31 3.75 11.52 -9.12
CA VAL A 31 3.89 12.24 -10.39
C VAL A 31 2.65 12.18 -11.28
N ALA A 32 1.75 11.23 -11.06
CA ALA A 32 0.48 11.15 -11.77
C ALA A 32 -0.56 10.34 -10.99
N VAL A 33 -1.84 10.56 -11.33
CA VAL A 33 -2.97 9.73 -10.89
C VAL A 33 -3.83 9.41 -12.11
N MET A 34 -4.06 8.11 -12.33
CA MET A 34 -4.87 7.57 -13.42
C MET A 34 -6.05 6.80 -12.82
N THR A 35 -7.14 7.52 -12.54
CA THR A 35 -8.34 6.99 -11.89
C THR A 35 -8.01 6.38 -10.52
N ASP A 36 -7.94 5.05 -10.41
CA ASP A 36 -7.75 4.35 -9.14
C ASP A 36 -6.27 4.03 -8.86
N TRP A 37 -5.38 4.34 -9.81
CA TRP A 37 -3.95 4.05 -9.74
C TRP A 37 -3.14 5.33 -9.66
N SER A 38 -2.15 5.36 -8.77
CA SER A 38 -1.21 6.47 -8.63
C SER A 38 0.17 6.05 -9.14
N VAL A 39 0.90 6.97 -9.75
CA VAL A 39 2.25 6.75 -10.29
C VAL A 39 3.26 7.60 -9.53
N PHE A 40 4.40 7.00 -9.20
CA PHE A 40 5.49 7.60 -8.45
C PHE A 40 6.83 7.30 -9.12
N THR A 41 7.84 8.12 -8.82
CA THR A 41 9.22 7.91 -9.30
C THR A 41 10.23 8.17 -8.19
N GLU A 42 11.36 7.47 -8.21
CA GLU A 42 12.47 7.67 -7.28
C GLU A 42 13.81 7.73 -8.04
N PRO A 43 14.57 8.85 -7.97
CA PRO A 43 14.13 10.14 -7.42
C PRO A 43 12.96 10.75 -8.22
N LYS A 44 12.27 11.73 -7.62
CA LYS A 44 11.21 12.49 -8.31
C LYS A 44 11.74 13.25 -9.52
N ASP A 45 12.85 13.97 -9.32
CA ASP A 45 13.46 14.86 -10.30
C ASP A 45 14.73 14.23 -10.87
N GLY A 46 15.01 14.49 -12.16
CA GLY A 46 16.14 13.92 -12.89
C GLY A 46 15.80 12.60 -13.58
N THR A 47 16.74 11.65 -13.60
CA THR A 47 16.55 10.33 -14.20
C THR A 47 16.15 9.33 -13.11
N PRO A 48 14.89 8.85 -13.08
CA PRO A 48 14.45 7.89 -12.08
C PRO A 48 15.20 6.56 -12.18
N LYS A 49 15.44 5.93 -11.02
CA LYS A 49 15.94 4.55 -10.91
C LYS A 49 14.81 3.56 -10.71
N GLU A 50 13.73 3.98 -10.06
CA GLU A 50 12.52 3.19 -9.88
C GLU A 50 11.29 4.04 -10.19
N CYS A 51 10.30 3.45 -10.86
CA CYS A 51 8.98 4.04 -11.07
C CYS A 51 7.94 2.98 -10.75
N TRP A 52 6.86 3.33 -10.08
CA TRP A 52 5.83 2.34 -9.77
C TRP A 52 4.43 2.93 -9.89
N GLY A 53 3.51 2.06 -10.27
CA GLY A 53 2.10 2.30 -10.10
C GLY A 53 1.59 1.56 -8.88
N VAL A 54 0.72 2.20 -8.10
CA VAL A 54 0.14 1.62 -6.88
C VAL A 54 -1.34 1.96 -6.75
N SER A 55 -2.12 1.02 -6.22
CA SER A 55 -3.52 1.20 -5.85
C SER A 55 -3.76 0.67 -4.44
N SER A 56 -4.79 1.21 -3.78
CA SER A 56 -5.42 0.62 -2.59
C SER A 56 -6.70 -0.13 -2.99
N PRO A 57 -7.17 -1.11 -2.20
CA PRO A 57 -8.40 -1.83 -2.52
C PRO A 57 -9.63 -0.92 -2.38
N LYS A 58 -10.67 -1.22 -3.17
CA LYS A 58 -12.01 -0.62 -3.05
C LYS A 58 -12.88 -1.32 -2.02
N GLN A 59 -12.55 -2.56 -1.68
CA GLN A 59 -13.27 -3.35 -0.68
C GLN A 59 -12.31 -4.31 0.01
N THR A 60 -12.52 -4.51 1.30
CA THR A 60 -11.79 -5.50 2.11
C THR A 60 -12.80 -6.32 2.90
N VAL A 61 -12.64 -7.64 2.88
CA VAL A 61 -13.38 -8.59 3.71
C VAL A 61 -12.38 -9.35 4.57
N ASN A 62 -12.64 -9.44 5.88
CA ASN A 62 -11.79 -10.19 6.81
C ASN A 62 -12.64 -11.24 7.51
N THR A 63 -12.18 -12.48 7.54
CA THR A 63 -12.86 -13.58 8.22
C THR A 63 -11.90 -14.35 9.12
N LYS A 64 -12.44 -14.89 10.20
CA LYS A 64 -11.76 -15.84 11.08
C LYS A 64 -12.72 -16.98 11.37
N ASP A 65 -12.29 -18.21 11.13
CA ASP A 65 -13.12 -19.41 11.28
C ASP A 65 -14.45 -19.31 10.51
N GLY A 66 -14.42 -18.69 9.32
CA GLY A 66 -15.58 -18.48 8.44
C GLY A 66 -16.50 -17.32 8.85
N GLN A 67 -16.25 -16.65 9.98
CA GLN A 67 -17.06 -15.53 10.46
C GLN A 67 -16.42 -14.18 10.15
N PRO A 68 -17.19 -13.15 9.73
CA PRO A 68 -16.66 -11.81 9.55
C PRO A 68 -16.07 -11.24 10.84
N VAL A 69 -14.92 -10.59 10.75
CA VAL A 69 -14.25 -9.93 11.87
C VAL A 69 -13.81 -8.52 11.51
N SER A 70 -13.83 -7.63 12.50
CA SER A 70 -13.20 -6.31 12.37
C SER A 70 -11.74 -6.40 12.78
N VAL A 71 -10.84 -5.90 11.92
CA VAL A 71 -9.40 -5.87 12.16
C VAL A 71 -8.85 -4.50 11.76
N ARG A 72 -7.75 -4.10 12.41
CA ARG A 72 -6.96 -2.95 12.00
C ARG A 72 -5.70 -3.45 11.29
N ARG A 73 -5.48 -2.96 10.08
CA ARG A 73 -4.33 -3.29 9.22
C ARG A 73 -3.54 -2.01 8.94
N GLY A 74 -2.28 -2.16 8.56
CA GLY A 74 -1.52 -1.10 7.89
C GLY A 74 -2.04 -0.85 6.48
N ASP A 75 -1.23 -0.20 5.66
CA ASP A 75 -1.59 0.06 4.26
C ASP A 75 -1.75 -1.25 3.49
N ILE A 76 -2.76 -1.30 2.63
CA ILE A 76 -3.05 -2.43 1.75
C ILE A 76 -2.83 -1.94 0.33
N LEU A 77 -1.76 -2.41 -0.29
CA LEU A 77 -1.26 -1.82 -1.54
C LEU A 77 -0.85 -2.92 -2.52
N LEU A 78 -1.29 -2.75 -3.76
CA LEU A 78 -0.83 -3.54 -4.90
C LEU A 78 0.08 -2.65 -5.75
N PHE A 79 1.30 -3.10 -5.97
CA PHE A 79 2.35 -2.37 -6.67
C PHE A 79 2.74 -3.08 -7.96
N ILE A 80 3.06 -2.29 -8.97
CA ILE A 80 3.86 -2.71 -10.12
C ILE A 80 5.08 -1.80 -10.20
N THR A 81 6.26 -2.37 -10.02
CA THR A 81 7.52 -1.61 -9.96
C THR A 81 8.36 -1.84 -11.21
N PHE A 82 8.80 -0.75 -11.83
CA PHE A 82 9.74 -0.74 -12.95
C PHE A 82 11.08 -0.20 -12.46
N ARG A 83 12.18 -0.84 -12.89
CA ARG A 83 13.54 -0.40 -12.57
C ARG A 83 14.30 -0.02 -13.83
N ALA A 84 15.09 1.05 -13.75
CA ALA A 84 15.91 1.50 -14.86
C ALA A 84 16.89 0.40 -15.29
N GLY A 85 17.01 0.15 -16.60
CA GLY A 85 17.85 -0.91 -17.16
C GLY A 85 17.23 -2.32 -17.14
N ALA A 86 16.05 -2.52 -16.54
CA ALA A 86 15.36 -3.82 -16.51
C ALA A 86 14.49 -4.11 -17.76
N GLY A 87 14.76 -3.43 -18.88
CA GLY A 87 14.03 -3.63 -20.14
C GLY A 87 12.55 -3.23 -20.11
N GLY A 88 12.10 -2.49 -19.08
CA GLY A 88 10.70 -2.13 -18.90
C GLY A 88 9.81 -3.25 -18.35
N THR A 89 10.41 -4.32 -17.82
CA THR A 89 9.69 -5.37 -17.09
C THR A 89 9.22 -4.83 -15.75
N GLY A 90 7.94 -5.02 -15.44
CA GLY A 90 7.33 -4.62 -14.17
C GLY A 90 7.27 -5.81 -13.20
N GLU A 91 7.67 -5.60 -11.96
CA GLU A 91 7.60 -6.56 -10.86
C GLU A 91 6.30 -6.35 -10.07
N VAL A 92 5.52 -7.41 -9.91
CA VAL A 92 4.28 -7.38 -9.13
C VAL A 92 4.58 -7.63 -7.66
N SER A 93 4.11 -6.76 -6.78
CA SER A 93 4.15 -7.01 -5.34
C SER A 93 2.92 -6.51 -4.61
N PHE A 94 2.65 -7.10 -3.45
CA PHE A 94 1.50 -6.78 -2.63
C PHE A 94 1.88 -6.73 -1.15
N THR A 95 1.32 -5.77 -0.41
CA THR A 95 1.29 -5.81 1.05
C THR A 95 -0.15 -5.85 1.55
N GLY A 96 -0.38 -6.74 2.51
CA GLY A 96 -1.63 -6.84 3.22
C GLY A 96 -1.73 -5.91 4.43
N GLY A 97 -0.71 -5.13 4.76
CA GLY A 97 -0.70 -4.33 5.98
C GLY A 97 -0.67 -5.18 7.26
N TYR A 98 -0.10 -6.38 7.18
CA TYR A 98 0.19 -7.27 8.30
C TYR A 98 1.23 -8.32 7.89
N PRO A 99 1.88 -9.01 8.85
CA PRO A 99 2.75 -10.14 8.55
C PRO A 99 1.93 -11.36 8.11
N PHE A 100 2.26 -11.90 6.94
CA PHE A 100 1.62 -13.11 6.41
C PHE A 100 1.93 -14.33 7.27
N ALA A 101 1.05 -15.33 7.21
CA ALA A 101 1.32 -16.62 7.86
C ALA A 101 2.53 -17.29 7.21
N SER A 102 3.43 -17.84 8.03
CA SER A 102 4.60 -18.55 7.54
C SER A 102 4.20 -19.67 6.58
N GLY A 103 4.88 -19.74 5.43
CA GLY A 103 4.61 -20.72 4.36
C GLY A 103 3.28 -20.55 3.65
N SER A 104 2.57 -19.43 3.81
CA SER A 104 1.38 -19.12 3.02
C SER A 104 1.73 -18.43 1.70
N THR A 105 0.75 -18.39 0.79
CA THR A 105 0.80 -17.62 -0.46
C THR A 105 -0.31 -16.57 -0.45
N VAL A 106 -0.20 -15.59 -1.34
CA VAL A 106 -1.31 -14.69 -1.70
C VAL A 106 -1.86 -15.14 -3.04
N ASN A 107 -3.16 -15.45 -3.09
CA ASN A 107 -3.84 -15.70 -4.36
C ASN A 107 -4.24 -14.37 -4.99
N VAL A 108 -3.90 -14.18 -6.26
CA VAL A 108 -4.32 -13.04 -7.07
C VAL A 108 -5.32 -13.55 -8.10
N ASN A 109 -6.59 -13.18 -7.96
CA ASN A 109 -7.64 -13.53 -8.90
C ASN A 109 -8.03 -12.31 -9.74
N VAL A 110 -7.75 -12.35 -11.05
CA VAL A 110 -8.12 -11.29 -12.00
C VAL A 110 -9.25 -11.82 -12.88
N ASP A 111 -10.47 -11.35 -12.62
CA ASP A 111 -11.69 -11.75 -13.33
C ASP A 111 -11.79 -13.28 -13.57
N GLY A 112 -11.44 -14.09 -12.56
CA GLY A 112 -11.47 -15.56 -12.60
C GLY A 112 -10.14 -16.24 -12.93
N THR A 113 -9.15 -15.52 -13.46
CA THR A 113 -7.80 -16.08 -13.71
C THR A 113 -6.96 -15.95 -12.44
N SER A 114 -6.40 -17.05 -11.96
CA SER A 114 -5.68 -17.09 -10.68
C SER A 114 -4.17 -17.21 -10.83
N PHE A 115 -3.45 -16.51 -9.98
CA PHE A 115 -1.99 -16.54 -9.82
C PHE A 115 -1.64 -16.64 -8.33
N GLU A 116 -0.38 -16.96 -8.04
CA GLU A 116 0.13 -17.00 -6.66
C GLU A 116 1.32 -16.06 -6.51
N LEU A 117 1.36 -15.37 -5.36
CA LEU A 117 2.52 -14.64 -4.88
C LEU A 117 3.07 -15.33 -3.63
N PHE A 118 4.39 -15.33 -3.50
CA PHE A 118 5.11 -15.89 -2.37
C PHE A 118 5.33 -14.83 -1.30
N THR A 119 5.01 -15.16 -0.05
CA THR A 119 5.06 -14.20 1.06
C THR A 119 6.41 -14.17 1.76
N GLU A 120 6.91 -12.98 2.08
CA GLU A 120 8.02 -12.75 3.02
C GLU A 120 7.67 -11.56 3.93
N GLY A 121 7.55 -11.81 5.23
CA GLY A 121 7.13 -10.77 6.19
C GLY A 121 5.75 -10.20 5.85
N GLU A 122 5.68 -8.91 5.52
CA GLU A 122 4.43 -8.20 5.18
C GLU A 122 4.23 -8.01 3.67
N PHE A 123 5.13 -8.53 2.85
CA PHE A 123 5.10 -8.39 1.40
C PHE A 123 4.98 -9.75 0.70
N ALA A 124 4.48 -9.73 -0.52
CA ALA A 124 4.42 -10.88 -1.40
C ALA A 124 4.77 -10.47 -2.83
N TRP A 125 5.49 -11.34 -3.55
CA TRP A 125 5.94 -11.10 -4.93
C TRP A 125 5.63 -12.32 -5.80
N SER A 126 5.60 -12.11 -7.12
CA SER A 126 5.54 -13.23 -8.05
C SER A 126 6.82 -14.08 -7.98
N GLY A 127 6.75 -15.32 -8.47
CA GLY A 127 7.90 -16.24 -8.42
C GLY A 127 8.97 -15.99 -9.47
N SER A 128 8.66 -15.23 -10.53
CA SER A 128 9.53 -15.05 -11.69
C SER A 128 9.08 -13.87 -12.57
N ALA A 129 9.98 -13.37 -13.40
CA ALA A 129 9.66 -12.34 -14.39
C ALA A 129 8.61 -12.81 -15.43
N GLU A 130 8.57 -14.11 -15.73
CA GLU A 130 7.55 -14.71 -16.58
C GLU A 130 6.17 -14.68 -15.92
N ASP A 131 6.10 -14.91 -14.61
CA ASP A 131 4.84 -14.84 -13.87
C ASP A 131 4.36 -13.40 -13.69
N ASP A 132 5.29 -12.46 -13.45
CA ASP A 132 5.00 -11.02 -13.52
C ASP A 132 4.37 -10.65 -14.86
N ALA A 133 4.95 -11.09 -15.98
CA ALA A 133 4.42 -10.79 -17.31
C ALA A 133 3.01 -11.35 -17.51
N LYS A 134 2.71 -12.56 -17.02
CA LYS A 134 1.37 -13.16 -17.09
C LYS A 134 0.36 -12.39 -16.24
N ILE A 135 0.73 -12.05 -15.00
CA ILE A 135 -0.12 -11.27 -14.08
C ILE A 135 -0.39 -9.88 -14.68
N MET A 136 0.66 -9.19 -15.14
CA MET A 136 0.55 -7.89 -15.80
C MET A 136 -0.38 -7.94 -17.02
N ALA A 137 -0.28 -8.98 -17.85
CA ALA A 137 -1.16 -9.15 -19.00
C ALA A 137 -2.61 -9.37 -18.60
N ALA A 138 -2.87 -10.10 -17.52
CA ALA A 138 -4.21 -10.27 -16.96
C ALA A 138 -4.75 -8.94 -16.40
N LEU A 139 -3.96 -8.23 -15.59
CA LEU A 139 -4.36 -6.94 -14.99
C LEU A 139 -4.66 -5.87 -16.05
N LYS A 140 -3.92 -5.82 -17.17
CA LYS A 140 -4.19 -4.90 -18.29
C LYS A 140 -5.53 -5.14 -18.97
N LYS A 141 -6.02 -6.39 -18.97
CA LYS A 141 -7.27 -6.81 -19.64
C LYS A 141 -8.45 -6.89 -18.68
N GLY A 142 -8.18 -7.07 -17.40
CA GLY A 142 -9.18 -7.24 -16.36
C GLY A 142 -9.83 -5.94 -15.92
N SER A 143 -10.89 -6.10 -15.14
CA SER A 143 -11.66 -5.04 -14.51
C SER A 143 -11.48 -5.00 -13.00
N THR A 144 -11.30 -6.18 -12.38
CA THR A 144 -11.10 -6.34 -10.94
C THR A 144 -9.99 -7.34 -10.64
N ALA A 145 -9.29 -7.12 -9.53
CA ALA A 145 -8.38 -8.11 -8.95
C ALA A 145 -8.74 -8.33 -7.48
N VAL A 146 -8.95 -9.59 -7.07
CA VAL A 146 -9.19 -9.97 -5.68
C VAL A 146 -7.95 -10.67 -5.16
N LEU A 147 -7.32 -10.09 -4.14
CA LEU A 147 -6.15 -10.64 -3.48
C LEU A 147 -6.57 -11.31 -2.17
N THR A 148 -6.38 -12.61 -2.08
CA THR A 148 -6.74 -13.41 -0.90
C THR A 148 -5.49 -13.87 -0.18
N ALA A 149 -5.41 -13.63 1.13
CA ALA A 149 -4.25 -13.93 1.94
C ALA A 149 -4.60 -14.37 3.36
N ARG A 150 -3.60 -14.90 4.08
CA ARG A 150 -3.75 -15.29 5.50
C ARG A 150 -2.71 -14.57 6.36
N SER A 151 -3.18 -13.86 7.38
CA SER A 151 -2.30 -13.27 8.40
C SER A 151 -1.68 -14.33 9.31
N GLY A 152 -0.53 -14.01 9.93
CA GLY A 152 0.08 -14.87 10.95
C GLY A 152 -0.82 -15.16 12.16
N LYS A 153 -1.88 -14.36 12.37
CA LYS A 153 -2.89 -14.55 13.42
C LYS A 153 -4.08 -15.44 12.99
N GLY A 154 -4.01 -16.00 11.77
CA GLY A 154 -5.03 -16.90 11.21
C GLY A 154 -6.25 -16.21 10.60
N THR A 155 -6.28 -14.88 10.51
CA THR A 155 -7.36 -14.16 9.79
C THR A 155 -7.14 -14.29 8.29
N GLN A 156 -8.17 -14.69 7.55
CA GLN A 156 -8.21 -14.64 6.10
C GLN A 156 -8.69 -13.26 5.65
N THR A 157 -8.07 -12.72 4.60
CA THR A 157 -8.49 -11.45 3.99
C THR A 157 -8.73 -11.63 2.51
N ALA A 158 -9.68 -10.86 1.99
CA ALA A 158 -9.91 -10.70 0.56
C ALA A 158 -10.02 -9.21 0.26
N ASP A 159 -9.06 -8.70 -0.52
CA ASP A 159 -8.91 -7.30 -0.87
C ASP A 159 -9.20 -7.12 -2.37
N THR A 160 -10.26 -6.38 -2.70
CA THR A 160 -10.70 -6.17 -4.09
C THR A 160 -10.19 -4.84 -4.61
N PHE A 161 -9.40 -4.89 -5.67
CA PHE A 161 -8.83 -3.74 -6.37
C PHE A 161 -9.59 -3.49 -7.67
N SER A 162 -9.80 -2.20 -7.98
CA SER A 162 -10.26 -1.80 -9.30
C SER A 162 -9.07 -1.70 -10.25
N LEU A 163 -9.23 -2.19 -11.48
CA LEU A 163 -8.22 -2.08 -12.53
C LEU A 163 -8.47 -0.88 -13.47
N ARG A 164 -9.40 0.00 -13.10
CA ARG A 164 -9.66 1.25 -13.85
C ARG A 164 -8.43 2.15 -13.80
N GLY A 165 -7.87 2.43 -14.97
CA GLY A 165 -6.67 3.24 -15.12
C GLY A 165 -5.35 2.47 -14.99
N PHE A 166 -5.40 1.16 -14.74
CA PHE A 166 -4.20 0.33 -14.59
C PHE A 166 -3.26 0.45 -15.80
N THR A 167 -3.77 0.17 -17.02
CA THR A 167 -2.94 0.20 -18.23
C THR A 167 -2.27 1.56 -18.45
N ALA A 168 -3.02 2.65 -18.30
CA ALA A 168 -2.49 4.01 -18.44
C ALA A 168 -1.41 4.31 -17.40
N ALA A 169 -1.63 3.92 -16.13
CA ALA A 169 -0.65 4.10 -15.06
C ALA A 169 0.63 3.30 -15.31
N MET A 170 0.51 2.04 -15.73
CA MET A 170 1.68 1.17 -15.97
C MET A 170 2.49 1.61 -17.18
N GLU A 171 1.83 2.09 -18.24
CA GLU A 171 2.51 2.64 -19.41
C GLU A 171 3.25 3.94 -19.07
N ASP A 172 2.64 4.82 -18.27
CA ASP A 172 3.28 6.05 -17.78
C ASP A 172 4.49 5.73 -16.88
N ALA A 173 4.33 4.85 -15.89
CA ALA A 173 5.40 4.43 -15.00
C ALA A 173 6.57 3.79 -15.77
N ALA A 174 6.27 2.84 -16.66
CA ALA A 174 7.29 2.19 -17.48
C ALA A 174 8.03 3.19 -18.37
N LYS A 175 7.32 4.16 -18.97
CA LYS A 175 7.93 5.20 -19.81
C LYS A 175 8.88 6.10 -19.03
N ARG A 176 8.54 6.46 -17.79
CA ARG A 176 9.38 7.29 -16.92
C ARG A 176 10.67 6.59 -16.49
N CYS A 177 10.65 5.26 -16.40
CA CYS A 177 11.78 4.44 -15.97
C CYS A 177 12.63 3.86 -17.11
N LYS A 178 12.52 4.42 -18.33
CA LYS A 178 13.33 4.02 -19.48
C LYS A 178 14.73 4.62 -19.44
#